data_AF-A0A2A4L448-F1
#
_entry.id   AF-A0A2A4L448-F1
#
_cell.length_a   1.000
_cell.length_b   1.000
_cell.length_c   1.000
_cell.angle_alpha   90.00
_cell.angle_beta   90.00
_cell.angle_gamma   90.00
#
_symmetry.space_group_name_H-M   'P 1'
#
loop_
_entity.id
_entity.type
_entity.pdbx_description
1 polymer ?
#
loop_
_entity_poly.entity_id
_entity_poly.type
_entity_poly.pdbx_seq_one_letter_code
_entity_poly.pdbx_strand_id
1 'polypeptide(L)'
;MNLSNESMELLTNHFSANDFLKLSNGNIGLSGKAAAFVEGWYKDIMINRNFLNADRDKNGRIENNEHLSLKNSVEDVAKNQDLSKNFGAVVLRMAQSTTGYVENTISDKSLSIEALMDESIKSDRNFDGIITRLEYSAKGGTDVQGYTN
;
A
#
# COMPACT_ATOMS: atom_id res chain seq x y z
N MET A 1 -17.35 6.07 -2.74
CA MET A 1 -16.00 5.87 -2.19
C MET A 1 -15.63 7.13 -1.44
N ASN A 2 -15.31 7.01 -0.15
CA ASN A 2 -14.96 8.15 0.70
C ASN A 2 -13.51 7.98 1.14
N LEU A 3 -12.63 8.87 0.67
CA LEU A 3 -11.25 8.92 1.12
C LEU A 3 -11.15 9.70 2.43
N SER A 4 -10.20 9.34 3.27
CA SER A 4 -9.88 10.12 4.47
C SER A 4 -9.39 11.52 4.10
N ASN A 5 -9.61 12.48 5.01
CA ASN A 5 -9.15 13.86 4.83
C ASN A 5 -7.64 13.94 4.54
N GLU A 6 -6.85 13.08 5.19
CA GLU A 6 -5.39 13.00 4.98
C GLU A 6 -5.05 12.56 3.56
N SER A 7 -5.70 11.52 3.02
CA SER A 7 -5.49 11.09 1.63
C SER A 7 -5.91 12.18 0.65
N MET A 8 -7.02 12.87 0.92
CA MET A 8 -7.46 13.99 0.09
C MET A 8 -6.45 15.14 0.11
N GLU A 9 -5.93 15.50 1.28
CA GLU A 9 -4.91 16.54 1.43
C GLU A 9 -3.63 16.18 0.66
N LEU A 10 -3.15 14.94 0.81
CA LEU A 10 -2.02 14.40 0.05
C LEU A 10 -2.20 14.51 -1.46
N LEU A 11 -3.37 14.11 -1.98
CA LEU A 11 -3.70 14.23 -3.40
C LEU A 11 -3.72 15.70 -3.84
N THR A 12 -4.36 16.59 -3.08
CA THR A 12 -4.45 18.02 -3.44
C THR A 12 -3.12 18.75 -3.37
N ASN A 13 -2.19 18.28 -2.54
CA ASN A 13 -0.84 18.84 -2.45
C ASN A 13 0.07 18.38 -3.59
N HIS A 14 -0.18 17.19 -4.14
CA HIS A 14 0.63 16.63 -5.22
C HIS A 14 0.13 17.03 -6.63
N PHE A 15 -1.18 16.94 -6.86
CA PHE A 15 -1.77 17.15 -8.18
C PHE A 15 -2.20 18.60 -8.42
N SER A 16 -2.45 18.94 -9.69
CA SER A 16 -2.88 20.29 -10.06
C SER A 16 -4.28 20.58 -9.51
N ALA A 17 -4.55 21.83 -9.12
CA ALA A 17 -5.90 22.26 -8.74
C ALA A 17 -6.94 21.99 -9.85
N ASN A 18 -6.52 21.97 -11.13
CA ASN A 18 -7.39 21.65 -12.26
C ASN A 18 -7.78 20.17 -12.33
N ASP A 19 -7.08 19.29 -11.61
CA ASP A 19 -7.45 17.88 -11.47
C ASP A 19 -8.57 17.68 -10.44
N PHE A 20 -9.05 18.74 -9.77
CA PHE A 20 -10.12 18.68 -8.76
C PHE A 20 -11.33 19.53 -9.16
N LEU A 21 -12.50 18.90 -9.22
CA LEU A 21 -13.76 19.53 -9.58
C LEU A 21 -14.61 19.73 -8.34
N LYS A 22 -15.00 20.98 -8.06
CA LYS A 22 -16.00 21.23 -7.01
C LYS A 22 -17.39 20.93 -7.57
N LEU A 23 -18.03 19.89 -7.04
CA LEU A 23 -19.37 19.47 -7.46
C LEU A 23 -20.45 20.32 -6.77
N SER A 24 -21.62 20.39 -7.38
CA SER A 24 -22.77 21.18 -6.90
C SER A 24 -23.28 20.75 -5.52
N ASN A 25 -23.05 19.49 -5.14
CA ASN A 25 -23.40 18.93 -3.84
C ASN A 25 -22.33 19.20 -2.75
N GLY A 26 -21.29 20.00 -3.06
CA GLY A 26 -20.21 20.31 -2.13
C GLY A 26 -19.08 19.28 -2.08
N ASN A 27 -19.22 18.14 -2.78
CA ASN A 27 -18.17 17.13 -2.87
C ASN A 27 -17.07 17.54 -3.86
N ILE A 28 -15.89 16.96 -3.69
CA ILE A 28 -14.77 17.10 -4.63
C ILE A 28 -14.78 15.89 -5.56
N GLY A 29 -14.93 16.13 -6.85
CA GLY A 29 -14.68 15.16 -7.90
C GLY A 29 -13.21 15.16 -8.31
N LEU A 30 -12.66 13.99 -8.60
CA LEU A 30 -11.34 13.87 -9.19
C LEU A 30 -11.46 13.89 -10.71
N SER A 31 -10.47 14.49 -11.38
CA SER A 31 -10.35 14.52 -12.84
C SER A 31 -8.87 14.46 -13.24
N GLY A 32 -8.62 14.37 -14.55
CA GLY A 32 -7.27 14.39 -15.11
C GLY A 32 -6.33 13.37 -14.46
N LYS A 33 -5.16 13.84 -14.01
CA LYS A 33 -4.12 12.95 -13.46
C LYS A 33 -4.48 12.39 -12.08
N ALA A 34 -5.12 13.19 -11.23
CA ALA A 34 -5.55 12.72 -9.90
C ALA A 34 -6.59 11.59 -10.01
N ALA A 35 -7.52 11.70 -10.96
CA ALA A 35 -8.48 10.62 -11.23
C ALA A 35 -7.79 9.34 -11.73
N ALA A 36 -6.89 9.47 -12.72
CA ALA A 36 -6.17 8.32 -13.27
C ALA A 36 -5.31 7.60 -12.21
N PHE A 37 -4.69 8.36 -11.31
CA PHE A 37 -3.91 7.82 -10.19
C PHE A 37 -4.78 7.00 -9.22
N VAL A 38 -5.89 7.58 -8.76
CA VAL A 38 -6.81 6.90 -7.83
C VAL A 38 -7.50 5.70 -8.49
N GLU A 39 -7.84 5.79 -9.78
CA GLU A 39 -8.38 4.68 -10.56
C GLU A 39 -7.35 3.54 -10.72
N GLY A 40 -6.08 3.87 -10.91
CA GLY A 40 -4.98 2.91 -10.95
C GLY A 40 -4.92 2.08 -9.67
N TRP A 41 -4.95 2.74 -8.51
CA TRP A 41 -5.00 2.05 -7.22
C TRP A 41 -6.29 1.26 -7.01
N TYR A 42 -7.42 1.76 -7.49
CA TYR A 42 -8.69 1.03 -7.41
C TYR A 42 -8.61 -0.28 -8.19
N LYS A 43 -8.10 -0.23 -9.42
CA LYS A 43 -7.90 -1.41 -10.25
C LYS A 43 -6.91 -2.38 -9.62
N ASP A 44 -5.83 -1.87 -9.05
CA ASP A 44 -4.83 -2.68 -8.34
C ASP A 44 -5.47 -3.44 -7.18
N ILE A 45 -6.20 -2.77 -6.29
CA ILE A 45 -6.89 -3.39 -5.16
C ILE A 45 -7.90 -4.45 -5.63
N MET A 46 -8.73 -4.08 -6.61
CA MET A 46 -9.81 -4.95 -7.08
C MET A 46 -9.29 -6.21 -7.78
N ILE A 47 -8.25 -6.07 -8.59
CA ILE A 47 -7.77 -7.13 -9.47
C ILE A 47 -6.47 -7.76 -8.94
N ASN A 48 -5.41 -6.97 -8.78
CA ASN A 48 -4.09 -7.49 -8.43
C ASN A 48 -4.04 -7.97 -6.97
N ARG A 49 -4.66 -7.22 -6.05
CA ARG A 49 -4.80 -7.62 -4.63
C ARG A 49 -5.93 -8.61 -4.40
N ASN A 50 -6.63 -9.01 -5.47
CA ASN A 50 -7.67 -10.04 -5.47
C ASN A 50 -8.89 -9.72 -4.59
N PHE A 51 -9.17 -8.44 -4.32
CA PHE A 51 -10.31 -8.04 -3.47
C PHE A 51 -11.64 -8.58 -4.01
N LEU A 52 -11.86 -8.53 -5.33
CA LEU A 52 -13.10 -9.00 -5.98
C LEU A 52 -13.45 -10.47 -5.68
N ASN A 53 -12.43 -11.31 -5.52
CA ASN A 53 -12.63 -12.74 -5.23
C ASN A 53 -12.52 -13.03 -3.72
N ALA A 54 -11.82 -12.17 -2.99
CA ALA A 54 -11.67 -12.27 -1.54
C ALA A 54 -12.98 -11.89 -0.81
N ASP A 55 -13.63 -10.80 -1.21
CA ASP A 55 -14.96 -10.36 -0.73
C ASP A 55 -16.04 -11.29 -1.31
N ARG A 56 -16.25 -12.42 -0.63
CA ARG A 56 -17.10 -13.52 -1.10
C ARG A 56 -18.57 -13.20 -0.95
N ASP A 57 -18.92 -12.51 0.13
CA ASP A 57 -20.29 -12.10 0.40
C ASP A 57 -20.69 -10.78 -0.29
N LYS A 58 -19.71 -10.08 -0.89
CA LYS A 58 -19.85 -8.85 -1.66
C LYS A 58 -20.37 -7.68 -0.83
N ASN A 59 -20.00 -7.66 0.45
CA ASN A 59 -20.42 -6.60 1.37
C ASN A 59 -19.49 -5.36 1.32
N GLY A 60 -18.43 -5.39 0.51
CA GLY A 60 -17.45 -4.31 0.35
C GLY A 60 -16.38 -4.29 1.44
N ARG A 61 -16.25 -5.35 2.22
CA ARG A 61 -15.28 -5.55 3.29
C ARG A 61 -14.68 -6.94 3.19
N ILE A 62 -13.44 -7.08 3.64
CA ILE A 62 -12.77 -8.35 3.81
C ILE A 62 -12.81 -8.69 5.30
N GLU A 63 -13.52 -9.76 5.63
CA GLU A 63 -13.77 -10.18 7.00
C GLU A 63 -13.57 -11.68 7.18
N ASN A 64 -13.44 -12.14 8.44
CA ASN A 64 -13.36 -13.55 8.77
C ASN A 64 -12.28 -14.29 7.98
N ASN A 65 -12.62 -15.25 7.13
CA ASN A 65 -11.67 -16.04 6.33
C ASN A 65 -11.38 -15.45 4.93
N GLU A 66 -11.98 -14.32 4.58
CA GLU A 66 -11.78 -13.66 3.28
C GLU A 66 -10.37 -13.09 3.13
N HIS A 67 -9.73 -12.71 4.25
CA HIS A 67 -8.34 -12.21 4.25
C HIS A 67 -7.34 -13.20 3.67
N LEU A 68 -7.62 -14.51 3.76
CA LEU A 68 -6.75 -15.56 3.21
C LEU A 68 -6.62 -15.45 1.69
N SER A 69 -7.62 -14.89 1.02
CA SER A 69 -7.60 -14.69 -0.44
C SER A 69 -7.19 -13.28 -0.83
N LEU A 70 -7.05 -12.35 0.13
CA LEU A 70 -6.62 -10.99 -0.10
C LEU A 70 -5.08 -10.94 -0.20
N LYS A 71 -4.60 -10.42 -1.33
CA LYS A 71 -3.17 -10.30 -1.65
C LYS A 71 -2.65 -8.90 -1.34
N ASN A 72 -2.65 -8.54 -0.06
CA ASN A 72 -2.28 -7.20 0.41
C ASN A 72 -0.99 -7.17 1.24
N SER A 73 -0.27 -8.29 1.32
CA SER A 73 0.99 -8.40 2.08
C SER A 73 2.22 -8.39 1.18
N VAL A 74 3.38 -8.21 1.80
CA VAL A 74 4.70 -8.23 1.17
C VAL A 74 5.57 -9.28 1.87
N GLU A 75 6.27 -10.09 1.08
CA GLU A 75 7.23 -11.08 1.58
C GLU A 75 8.65 -10.72 1.16
N ASP A 76 9.55 -10.62 2.15
CA ASP A 76 10.99 -10.42 1.91
C ASP A 76 11.73 -11.75 1.95
N VAL A 77 12.51 -12.04 0.92
CA VAL A 77 13.46 -13.16 0.92
C VAL A 77 14.82 -12.65 1.38
N ALA A 78 15.21 -13.04 2.58
CA ALA A 78 16.53 -12.72 3.13
C ALA A 78 17.49 -13.90 3.03
N LYS A 79 18.79 -13.62 2.79
CA LYS A 79 19.86 -14.59 3.01
C LYS A 79 20.84 -14.06 4.04
N ASN A 80 21.49 -15.00 4.72
CA ASN A 80 22.62 -14.69 5.57
C ASN A 80 23.74 -14.08 4.73
N GLN A 81 24.37 -13.04 5.25
CA GLN A 81 25.53 -12.44 4.60
C GLN A 81 26.67 -13.47 4.55
N ASP A 82 27.40 -13.49 3.42
CA ASP A 82 28.64 -14.26 3.31
C ASP A 82 29.76 -13.52 4.05
N LEU A 83 29.98 -13.91 5.31
CA LEU A 83 30.97 -13.30 6.20
C LEU A 83 32.43 -13.54 5.75
N SER A 84 32.65 -14.41 4.76
CA SER A 84 34.00 -14.63 4.20
C SER A 84 34.50 -13.46 3.34
N LYS A 85 33.62 -12.52 2.97
CA LYS A 85 33.91 -11.43 2.02
C LYS A 85 33.89 -10.03 2.63
N ASN A 86 33.56 -9.87 3.92
CA ASN A 86 33.38 -8.56 4.56
C ASN A 86 34.05 -8.49 5.93
N PHE A 87 35.05 -7.60 6.09
CA PHE A 87 35.81 -7.42 7.34
C PHE A 87 35.44 -6.14 8.13
N GLY A 88 34.42 -5.37 7.71
CA GLY A 88 34.13 -4.05 8.29
C GLY A 88 32.75 -3.86 8.92
N ALA A 89 31.76 -4.71 8.58
CA ALA A 89 30.41 -4.63 9.15
C ALA A 89 29.72 -6.00 9.07
N VAL A 90 29.12 -6.43 10.18
CA VAL A 90 28.31 -7.65 10.26
C VAL A 90 26.86 -7.27 10.05
N VAL A 91 26.28 -7.62 8.90
CA VAL A 91 24.84 -7.54 8.66
C VAL A 91 24.31 -8.97 8.72
N LEU A 92 23.59 -9.33 9.80
CA LEU A 92 23.18 -10.71 10.04
C LEU A 92 22.20 -11.25 8.97
N ARG A 93 21.43 -10.37 8.31
CA ARG A 93 20.52 -10.72 7.21
C ARG A 93 20.43 -9.59 6.19
N MET A 94 20.58 -9.91 4.92
CA MET A 94 20.32 -8.99 3.81
C MET A 94 19.11 -9.49 3.02
N ALA A 95 18.09 -8.64 2.85
CA ALA A 95 17.00 -8.92 1.93
C ALA A 95 17.52 -8.88 0.49
N GLN A 96 17.30 -9.95 -0.26
CA GLN A 96 17.77 -10.09 -1.64
C GLN A 96 16.69 -9.75 -2.66
N SER A 97 15.43 -10.01 -2.32
CA SER A 97 14.28 -9.73 -3.17
C SER A 97 13.02 -9.59 -2.32
N THR A 98 12.05 -8.87 -2.86
CA THR A 98 10.75 -8.64 -2.22
C THR A 98 9.66 -9.00 -3.20
N THR A 99 8.70 -9.80 -2.77
CA THR A 99 7.50 -10.16 -3.53
C THR A 99 6.32 -9.43 -2.91
N GLY A 100 5.70 -8.52 -3.67
CA GLY A 100 4.42 -7.91 -3.27
C GLY A 100 3.24 -8.83 -3.58
N TYR A 101 2.06 -8.47 -3.06
CA TYR A 101 0.80 -9.16 -3.32
C TYR A 101 0.78 -10.63 -2.86
N VAL A 102 1.39 -10.91 -1.71
CA VAL A 102 1.26 -12.23 -1.06
C VAL A 102 0.00 -12.28 -0.19
N GLU A 103 -0.49 -13.49 0.04
CA GLU A 103 -1.63 -13.75 0.93
C GLU A 103 -1.33 -13.25 2.35
N ASN A 104 -2.35 -12.72 3.01
CA ASN A 104 -2.16 -12.10 4.31
C ASN A 104 -2.04 -13.16 5.42
N THR A 105 -1.06 -13.00 6.32
CA THR A 105 -0.84 -13.89 7.47
C THR A 105 -1.40 -13.34 8.79
N ILE A 106 -2.01 -12.15 8.80
CA ILE A 106 -2.52 -11.48 10.01
C ILE A 106 -4.05 -11.43 10.03
N SER A 107 -4.62 -11.77 11.19
CA SER A 107 -6.05 -12.00 11.45
C SER A 107 -6.84 -10.79 11.95
N ASP A 108 -8.16 -10.88 11.75
CA ASP A 108 -9.28 -10.27 12.49
C ASP A 108 -9.59 -8.78 12.32
N LYS A 109 -8.86 -8.00 11.52
CA LYS A 109 -9.30 -6.64 11.19
C LYS A 109 -10.16 -6.64 9.93
N SER A 110 -11.43 -6.25 10.05
CA SER A 110 -12.29 -5.92 8.91
C SER A 110 -11.63 -4.81 8.07
N LEU A 111 -11.37 -5.09 6.80
CA LEU A 111 -10.74 -4.16 5.86
C LEU A 111 -11.74 -3.77 4.78
N SER A 112 -12.18 -2.52 4.75
CA SER A 112 -12.99 -2.00 3.65
C SER A 112 -12.13 -1.57 2.48
N ILE A 113 -12.76 -1.48 1.30
CA ILE A 113 -12.11 -0.95 0.11
C ILE A 113 -11.59 0.49 0.29
N GLU A 114 -12.30 1.33 1.04
CA GLU A 114 -11.84 2.68 1.39
C GLU A 114 -10.57 2.65 2.24
N ALA A 115 -10.47 1.74 3.21
CA ALA A 115 -9.29 1.61 4.04
C ALA A 115 -8.07 1.18 3.22
N LEU A 116 -8.25 0.23 2.29
CA LEU A 116 -7.18 -0.21 1.37
C LEU A 116 -6.76 0.89 0.40
N MET A 117 -7.71 1.71 -0.04
CA MET A 117 -7.46 2.86 -0.90
C MET A 117 -6.65 3.94 -0.17
N ASP A 118 -7.11 4.33 1.02
CA ASP A 118 -6.40 5.28 1.88
C ASP A 118 -5.00 4.78 2.21
N GLU A 119 -4.86 3.50 2.53
CA GLU A 119 -3.57 2.89 2.80
C GLU A 119 -2.63 2.99 1.59
N SER A 120 -3.14 2.72 0.38
CA SER A 120 -2.33 2.72 -0.85
C SER A 120 -1.86 4.12 -1.20
N ILE A 121 -2.75 5.12 -1.15
CA ILE A 121 -2.42 6.53 -1.40
C ILE A 121 -1.37 7.03 -0.39
N LYS A 122 -1.50 6.69 0.88
CA LYS A 122 -0.53 7.10 1.92
C LYS A 122 0.81 6.37 1.80
N SER A 123 0.79 5.17 1.21
CA SER A 123 1.98 4.35 0.98
C SER A 123 2.83 4.87 -0.16
N ASP A 124 2.18 5.25 -1.24
CA ASP A 124 2.81 5.73 -2.46
C ASP A 124 3.26 7.18 -2.26
N ARG A 125 4.52 7.33 -1.83
CA ARG A 125 5.04 8.63 -1.37
C ARG A 125 5.39 9.54 -2.53
N ASN A 126 5.73 8.95 -3.67
CA ASN A 126 6.11 9.69 -4.88
C ASN A 126 4.93 9.83 -5.87
N PHE A 127 3.80 9.18 -5.61
CA PHE A 127 2.57 9.18 -6.41
C PHE A 127 2.79 8.65 -7.84
N ASP A 128 3.63 7.63 -8.00
CA ASP A 128 3.92 7.01 -9.29
C ASP A 128 3.00 5.82 -9.62
N GLY A 129 2.13 5.41 -8.69
CA GLY A 129 1.20 4.30 -8.83
C GLY A 129 1.84 2.93 -8.56
N ILE A 130 3.03 2.91 -7.97
CA ILE A 130 3.80 1.71 -7.62
C ILE A 130 4.26 1.86 -6.17
N ILE A 131 4.03 0.83 -5.34
CA ILE A 131 4.62 0.80 -4.00
C ILE A 131 5.96 0.08 -4.08
N THR A 132 7.04 0.83 -3.88
CA THR A 132 8.37 0.24 -3.72
C THR A 132 8.59 -0.30 -2.31
N ARG A 133 9.57 -1.19 -2.16
CA ARG A 133 9.97 -1.69 -0.83
C ARG A 133 10.40 -0.56 0.11
N LEU A 134 11.05 0.49 -0.40
CA LEU A 134 11.46 1.66 0.40
C LEU A 134 10.25 2.40 0.98
N GLU A 135 9.20 2.57 0.17
CA GLU A 135 7.95 3.18 0.58
C GLU A 135 7.15 2.30 1.55
N TYR A 136 7.23 0.98 1.39
CA TYR A 136 6.68 0.02 2.33
C TYR A 136 7.41 0.06 3.69
N SER A 137 8.75 0.06 3.71
CA SER A 137 9.55 0.12 4.94
C SER A 137 9.38 1.44 5.70
N ALA A 138 9.13 2.55 5.00
CA ALA A 138 8.90 3.87 5.59
C ALA A 138 7.58 3.97 6.41
N LYS A 139 6.67 2.98 6.32
CA LYS A 139 5.42 2.94 7.09
C LYS A 139 5.54 2.48 8.55
N GLY A 140 6.74 2.13 9.03
CA GLY A 140 6.96 1.81 10.45
C GLY A 140 7.63 0.47 10.75
N GLY A 141 8.19 -0.20 9.74
CA GLY A 141 9.20 -1.24 9.95
C GLY A 141 10.58 -0.61 9.75
N THR A 142 11.03 0.18 10.71
CA THR A 142 12.41 0.62 10.71
C THR A 142 13.31 -0.61 10.91
N ASP A 143 14.10 -0.96 9.88
CA ASP A 143 15.40 -1.65 10.07
C ASP A 143 16.36 -0.80 10.95
N VAL A 144 15.92 0.36 11.43
CA VAL A 144 16.61 1.24 12.38
C VAL A 144 16.52 0.74 13.83
N GLN A 145 15.69 -0.25 14.18
CA GLN A 145 15.90 -1.03 15.43
C GLN A 145 16.94 -2.15 15.22
N GLY A 146 18.12 -1.74 14.77
CA GLY A 146 19.28 -2.63 14.63
C GLY A 146 20.62 -1.93 14.85
N TYR A 147 20.68 -0.60 14.79
CA TYR A 147 21.93 0.14 14.99
C TYR A 147 21.65 1.50 15.63
N THR A 148 21.74 1.54 16.96
CA THR A 148 22.25 2.71 17.68
C THR A 148 23.58 2.28 18.30
N ASN A 149 24.63 3.06 18.03
CA ASN A 149 26.04 2.83 18.41
C ASN A 149 26.23 2.36 19.86
#